data_AF-A0A816CM31-F1
#
_entry.id   AF-A0A816CM31-F1
#
_cell.length_a   1.000
_cell.length_b   1.000
_cell.length_c   1.000
_cell.angle_alpha   90.00
_cell.angle_beta   90.00
_cell.angle_gamma   90.00
#
_symmetry.space_group_name_H-M   'P 1'
#
loop_
_entity.id
_entity.type
_entity.pdbx_description
1 polymer ?
#
loop_
_entity_poly.entity_id
_entity_poly.type
_entity_poly.pdbx_seq_one_letter_code
_entity_poly.pdbx_strand_id
1 'polypeptide(L)'
;MSWSLWSLLTTAPRLELAYHSVHYVDLIRDLSKPYEPSTVNCLSSRHAVMLHLSPVRSSYSFEYKHDPMLYLIGSIYLKGRSRFPHAFIGPMAAAMRRCENKNDQPLTDIEDALKTMAILEAAWKSSTNNMTPIDYE
;
A
#
# COMPACT_ATOMS: atom_id res chain seq x y z
N MET A 1 6.04 -1.95 -21.07
CA MET A 1 6.99 -2.99 -20.59
C MET A 1 6.23 -4.27 -20.29
N SER A 2 6.80 -5.44 -20.62
CA SER A 2 6.19 -6.76 -20.39
C SER A 2 6.35 -7.22 -18.94
N TRP A 3 5.31 -7.85 -18.35
CA TRP A 3 5.36 -8.50 -17.03
C TRP A 3 6.31 -9.69 -16.95
N SER A 4 6.70 -10.27 -18.09
CA SER A 4 7.67 -11.36 -18.15
C SER A 4 9.03 -10.98 -17.53
N LEU A 5 9.33 -9.69 -17.45
CA LEU A 5 10.53 -9.16 -16.79
C LEU A 5 10.46 -9.20 -15.26
N TRP A 6 9.28 -9.48 -14.68
CA TRP A 6 8.99 -9.44 -13.25
C TRP A 6 8.47 -10.79 -12.73
N SER A 7 9.14 -11.87 -13.12
CA SER A 7 8.81 -13.24 -12.68
C SER A 7 8.76 -13.37 -11.15
N LEU A 8 9.57 -12.59 -10.42
CA LEU A 8 9.57 -12.51 -8.95
C LEU A 8 8.18 -12.23 -8.37
N LEU A 9 7.35 -11.41 -9.03
CA LEU A 9 6.02 -11.04 -8.54
C LEU A 9 5.05 -12.22 -8.57
N THR A 10 5.29 -13.23 -9.40
CA THR A 10 4.44 -14.43 -9.46
C THR A 10 4.55 -15.29 -8.21
N THR A 11 5.70 -15.24 -7.53
CA THR A 11 5.97 -15.97 -6.30
C THR A 11 5.91 -15.09 -5.05
N ALA A 12 5.72 -13.77 -5.22
CA ALA A 12 5.75 -12.83 -4.12
C ALA A 12 4.58 -13.08 -3.14
N PRO A 13 4.85 -13.21 -1.83
CA PRO A 13 3.79 -13.24 -0.84
C PRO A 13 3.11 -11.87 -0.79
N ARG A 14 1.79 -11.85 -0.53
CA ARG A 14 1.04 -10.61 -0.32
C ARG A 14 1.10 -9.63 -1.49
N LEU A 15 1.18 -10.17 -2.72
CA LEU A 15 1.42 -9.40 -3.95
C LEU A 15 0.55 -8.15 -4.07
N GLU A 16 -0.75 -8.25 -3.80
CA GLU A 16 -1.66 -7.12 -3.93
C GLU A 16 -1.41 -6.05 -2.87
N LEU A 17 -1.28 -6.43 -1.59
CA LEU A 17 -1.05 -5.49 -0.49
C LEU A 17 0.28 -4.74 -0.69
N ALA A 18 1.37 -5.48 -0.89
CA ALA A 18 2.72 -4.92 -0.88
C ALA A 18 3.07 -4.13 -2.14
N TYR A 19 2.54 -4.49 -3.30
CA TYR A 19 2.98 -3.92 -4.59
C TYR A 19 1.92 -3.08 -5.30
N HIS A 20 0.68 -3.06 -4.80
CA HIS A 20 -0.38 -2.25 -5.42
C HIS A 20 -1.17 -1.46 -4.39
N SER A 21 -1.68 -2.09 -3.32
CA SER A 21 -2.43 -1.36 -2.30
C SER A 21 -1.56 -0.30 -1.63
N VAL A 22 -0.25 -0.53 -1.49
CA VAL A 22 0.70 0.43 -0.93
C VAL A 22 0.50 1.85 -1.43
N HIS A 23 0.33 2.05 -2.74
CA HIS A 23 0.16 3.39 -3.32
C HIS A 23 -1.20 4.02 -3.00
N TYR A 24 -2.24 3.20 -2.87
CA TYR A 24 -3.57 3.69 -2.51
C TYR A 24 -3.68 3.99 -1.02
N VAL A 25 -3.08 3.14 -0.18
CA VAL A 25 -3.00 3.34 1.27
C VAL A 25 -2.20 4.61 1.57
N ASP A 26 -1.07 4.80 0.89
CA ASP A 26 -0.25 6.01 0.99
C ASP A 26 -1.05 7.27 0.61
N LEU A 27 -1.74 7.23 -0.53
CA LEU A 27 -2.62 8.33 -0.96
C LEU A 27 -3.74 8.61 0.04
N ILE A 28 -4.38 7.56 0.59
CA ILE A 28 -5.45 7.69 1.58
C ILE A 28 -4.93 8.39 2.83
N ARG A 29 -3.74 8.02 3.31
CA ARG A 29 -3.09 8.69 4.44
C ARG A 29 -2.83 10.14 4.13
N ASP A 30 -2.26 10.44 2.97
CA ASP A 30 -1.96 11.81 2.57
C ASP A 30 -3.23 12.68 2.52
N LEU A 31 -4.33 12.15 1.98
CA LEU A 31 -5.63 12.82 1.95
C LEU A 31 -6.29 12.96 3.33
N SER A 32 -5.94 12.10 4.29
CA SER A 32 -6.51 12.10 5.64
C SER A 32 -5.72 12.95 6.63
N LYS A 33 -4.58 13.52 6.22
CA LYS A 33 -3.77 14.42 7.05
C LYS A 33 -4.64 15.58 7.58
N PRO A 34 -4.51 15.96 8.87
CA PRO A 34 -3.43 15.58 9.78
C PRO A 34 -3.66 14.26 10.56
N TYR A 35 -4.71 13.49 10.26
CA TYR A 35 -5.07 12.29 11.02
C TYR A 35 -4.45 11.03 10.42
N GLU A 36 -4.10 10.08 11.30
CA GLU A 36 -3.63 8.75 10.94
C GLU A 36 -4.65 7.68 11.37
N PRO A 37 -4.84 6.62 10.58
CA PRO A 37 -5.75 5.54 10.96
C PRO A 37 -5.20 4.80 12.18
N SER A 38 -6.08 4.44 13.09
CA SER A 38 -5.73 3.79 14.37
C SER A 38 -5.89 2.27 14.32
N THR A 39 -6.85 1.80 13.54
CA THR A 39 -7.14 0.37 13.35
C THR A 39 -7.46 0.12 11.89
N VAL A 40 -7.20 -1.11 11.44
CA VAL A 40 -7.53 -1.54 10.07
C VAL A 40 -8.17 -2.93 10.10
N ASN A 41 -9.19 -3.09 9.26
CA ASN A 41 -9.74 -4.39 8.89
C ASN A 41 -9.57 -4.55 7.37
N CYS A 42 -8.93 -5.64 6.95
CA CYS A 42 -8.64 -5.89 5.54
C CYS A 42 -9.08 -7.29 5.14
N LEU A 43 -9.93 -7.40 4.14
CA LEU A 43 -10.29 -8.68 3.52
C LEU A 43 -9.53 -8.86 2.21
N SER A 44 -8.71 -9.90 2.12
CA SER A 44 -8.01 -10.24 0.87
C SER A 44 -8.60 -11.48 0.21
N SER A 45 -8.79 -11.43 -1.11
CA SER A 45 -9.45 -12.48 -1.88
C SER A 45 -8.72 -12.81 -3.19
N ARG A 46 -8.87 -14.06 -3.63
CA ARG A 46 -8.32 -14.53 -4.89
C ARG A 46 -9.31 -14.27 -6.03
N HIS A 47 -8.79 -13.98 -7.21
CA HIS A 47 -9.60 -13.90 -8.42
C HIS A 47 -9.75 -15.29 -9.03
N ALA A 48 -10.95 -15.65 -9.48
CA ALA A 48 -11.29 -16.99 -9.98
C ALA A 48 -10.39 -17.48 -11.14
N VAL A 49 -9.83 -16.54 -11.91
CA VAL A 49 -8.97 -16.82 -13.08
C VAL A 49 -7.46 -16.70 -12.76
N MET A 50 -7.07 -16.12 -11.63
CA MET A 50 -5.67 -15.86 -11.26
C MET A 50 -5.25 -16.68 -10.03
N LEU A 51 -5.67 -17.94 -9.95
CA LEU A 51 -5.44 -18.81 -8.78
C LEU A 51 -3.97 -19.12 -8.52
N HIS A 52 -3.12 -19.04 -9.55
CA HIS A 52 -1.68 -19.24 -9.45
C HIS A 52 -0.93 -18.09 -8.76
N LEU A 53 -1.60 -16.94 -8.52
CA LEU A 53 -1.02 -15.80 -7.81
C LEU A 53 -1.49 -15.77 -6.35
N SER A 54 -0.76 -15.06 -5.50
CA SER A 54 -1.25 -14.60 -4.20
C SER A 54 -2.56 -13.80 -4.38
N PRO A 55 -3.42 -13.62 -3.35
CA PRO A 55 -4.63 -12.81 -3.44
C PRO A 55 -4.41 -11.48 -4.20
N VAL A 56 -5.38 -11.13 -5.06
CA VAL A 56 -5.29 -10.04 -6.06
C VAL A 56 -6.38 -8.98 -5.91
N ARG A 57 -7.11 -9.01 -4.80
CA ARG A 57 -8.12 -8.03 -4.43
C ARG A 57 -8.10 -7.88 -2.92
N SER A 58 -8.05 -6.66 -2.43
CA SER A 58 -8.22 -6.39 -1.00
C SER A 58 -9.21 -5.27 -0.74
N SER A 59 -10.02 -5.44 0.29
CA SER A 59 -10.97 -4.44 0.77
C SER A 59 -10.55 -3.97 2.15
N TYR A 60 -10.38 -2.66 2.32
CA TYR A 60 -9.89 -2.03 3.54
C TYR A 60 -11.01 -1.23 4.20
N SER A 61 -11.03 -1.30 5.53
CA SER A 61 -11.81 -0.43 6.40
C SER A 61 -10.86 0.17 7.43
N PHE A 62 -10.84 1.50 7.52
CA PHE A 62 -10.01 2.25 8.45
C PHE A 62 -10.87 2.93 9.51
N GLU A 63 -10.43 2.92 10.76
CA GLU A 63 -10.98 3.77 11.82
C GLU A 63 -9.96 4.79 12.30
N TYR A 64 -10.44 5.97 12.66
CA TYR A 64 -9.64 7.09 13.14
C TYR A 64 -10.09 7.47 14.55
N LYS A 65 -9.20 7.45 15.55
CA LYS A 65 -9.55 7.79 16.95
C LYS A 65 -9.98 9.24 17.15
N HIS A 66 -9.50 10.16 16.31
CA HIS A 66 -9.70 11.60 16.50
C HIS A 66 -11.03 12.13 15.96
N ASP A 67 -11.70 11.38 15.08
CA ASP A 67 -13.04 11.72 14.58
C ASP A 67 -13.87 10.42 14.40
N PRO A 68 -14.84 10.14 15.28
CA PRO A 68 -15.66 8.94 15.20
C PRO A 68 -16.62 8.96 14.00
N MET A 69 -16.68 10.01 13.18
CA MET A 69 -17.46 10.09 11.95
C MET A 69 -16.63 9.83 10.68
N LEU A 70 -15.29 9.85 10.76
CA LEU A 70 -14.43 9.58 9.62
C LEU A 70 -14.23 8.07 9.46
N TYR A 71 -15.07 7.45 8.62
CA TYR A 71 -14.89 6.07 8.18
C TYR A 71 -14.57 6.04 6.69
N LEU A 72 -13.45 5.39 6.34
CA LEU A 72 -13.11 5.12 4.96
C LEU A 72 -13.19 3.63 4.69
N ILE A 73 -14.12 3.23 3.81
CA ILE A 73 -14.24 1.87 3.31
C ILE A 73 -13.95 1.89 1.81
N GLY A 74 -12.94 1.16 1.41
CA GLY A 74 -12.47 1.09 0.02
C GLY A 74 -12.20 -0.34 -0.40
N SER A 75 -12.36 -0.62 -1.69
CA SER A 75 -11.92 -1.88 -2.27
C SER A 75 -10.92 -1.61 -3.39
N ILE A 76 -9.73 -2.19 -3.25
CA ILE A 76 -8.64 -2.08 -4.21
C ILE A 76 -8.60 -3.40 -4.98
N TYR A 77 -8.56 -3.27 -6.30
CA TYR A 77 -8.56 -4.41 -7.21
C TYR A 77 -7.39 -4.27 -8.17
N LEU A 78 -6.68 -5.38 -8.39
CA LEU A 78 -5.71 -5.45 -9.46
C LEU A 78 -6.42 -5.51 -10.82
N LYS A 79 -6.56 -4.36 -11.47
CA LYS A 79 -7.04 -4.27 -12.86
C LYS A 79 -5.90 -3.97 -13.82
N GLY A 80 -5.45 -5.01 -14.52
CA GLY A 80 -4.61 -4.87 -15.72
C GLY A 80 -3.12 -4.63 -15.46
N ARG A 81 -2.33 -4.86 -16.52
CA ARG A 81 -0.93 -5.30 -16.48
C ARG A 81 0.10 -4.24 -16.93
N SER A 82 0.02 -2.95 -16.57
CA SER A 82 1.02 -1.98 -17.10
C SER A 82 1.57 -0.88 -16.19
N ARG A 83 1.02 -0.68 -14.98
CA ARG A 83 1.42 0.48 -14.15
C ARG A 83 2.56 0.21 -13.17
N PHE A 84 2.92 -1.04 -12.92
CA PHE A 84 3.97 -1.40 -11.96
C PHE A 84 5.32 -0.69 -12.24
N PRO A 85 5.90 -0.71 -13.47
CA PRO A 85 7.17 -0.01 -13.72
C PRO A 85 7.06 1.52 -13.59
N HIS A 86 5.89 2.08 -13.88
CA HIS A 86 5.67 3.53 -13.81
C HIS A 86 5.64 4.05 -12.37
N ALA A 87 5.28 3.20 -11.40
CA ALA A 87 5.25 3.58 -9.98
C ALA A 87 6.63 3.91 -9.41
N PHE A 88 7.71 3.39 -10.01
CA PHE A 88 9.08 3.61 -9.55
C PHE A 88 9.72 4.90 -10.08
N ILE A 89 9.14 5.51 -11.12
CA ILE A 89 9.72 6.70 -11.76
C ILE A 89 9.87 7.85 -10.75
N GLY A 90 8.83 8.08 -9.93
CA GLY A 90 8.83 9.14 -8.91
C GLY A 90 9.92 8.93 -7.84
N PRO A 91 9.90 7.81 -7.10
CA PRO A 91 10.91 7.51 -6.07
C PRO A 91 12.35 7.49 -6.62
N MET A 92 12.58 6.91 -7.79
CA MET A 92 13.91 6.88 -8.41
C MET A 92 14.37 8.29 -8.78
N ALA A 93 13.51 9.12 -9.37
CA ALA A 93 13.84 10.50 -9.68
C ALA A 93 14.15 11.31 -8.40
N ALA A 94 13.38 11.12 -7.33
CA ALA A 94 13.63 11.77 -6.04
C ALA A 94 15.00 11.36 -5.45
N ALA A 95 15.35 10.07 -5.52
CA ALA A 95 16.65 9.58 -5.07
C ALA A 95 17.80 10.16 -5.90
N MET A 96 17.68 10.19 -7.22
CA MET A 96 18.69 10.76 -8.11
C MET A 96 18.93 12.25 -7.83
N ARG A 97 17.86 13.06 -7.72
CA ARG A 97 18.00 14.49 -7.41
C ARG A 97 18.64 14.73 -6.04
N ARG A 98 18.33 13.89 -5.04
CA ARG A 98 18.95 13.95 -3.71
C ARG A 98 20.45 13.64 -3.74
N CYS A 99 20.88 12.70 -4.60
CA CYS A 99 22.29 12.41 -4.81
C CYS A 99 23.03 13.58 -5.49
N GLU A 100 22.39 14.26 -6.43
CA GLU A 100 22.95 15.43 -7.13
C GLU A 100 22.98 16.68 -6.23
N ASN A 101 21.92 16.91 -5.45
CA ASN A 101 21.77 18.04 -4.56
C ASN A 101 21.32 17.58 -3.16
N LYS A 102 22.25 17.61 -2.20
CA LYS A 102 22.00 17.27 -0.79
C LYS A 102 21.05 18.22 -0.05
N ASN A 103 20.57 19.29 -0.69
CA ASN A 103 19.53 20.16 -0.14
C ASN A 103 18.16 19.94 -0.82
N ASP A 104 18.09 19.11 -1.87
CA ASP A 104 16.80 18.77 -2.48
C ASP A 104 16.00 17.88 -1.53
N GLN A 105 14.77 18.29 -1.22
CA GLN A 105 13.87 17.53 -0.36
C GLN A 105 13.06 16.58 -1.23
N PRO A 106 13.11 15.25 -0.98
CA PRO A 106 12.34 14.31 -1.76
C PRO A 106 10.83 14.52 -1.52
N LEU A 107 10.04 14.33 -2.56
CA LEU A 107 8.57 14.44 -2.49
C LEU A 107 7.96 13.36 -1.58
N THR A 108 8.64 12.22 -1.47
CA THR A 108 8.24 11.09 -0.63
C THR A 108 9.28 10.94 0.47
N ASP A 109 8.84 11.08 1.73
CA ASP A 109 9.70 10.91 2.89
C ASP A 109 9.76 9.43 3.33
N ILE A 110 10.89 9.01 3.88
CA ILE A 110 11.10 7.62 4.32
C ILE A 110 10.25 7.30 5.55
N GLU A 111 10.14 8.23 6.50
CA GLU A 111 9.32 8.02 7.70
C GLU A 111 7.84 7.91 7.32
N ASP A 112 7.40 8.70 6.34
CA ASP A 112 6.04 8.57 5.81
C ASP A 112 5.84 7.21 5.14
N ALA A 113 6.81 6.71 4.38
CA ALA A 113 6.74 5.38 3.78
C ALA A 113 6.69 4.25 4.83
N LEU A 114 7.45 4.37 5.93
CA LEU A 114 7.44 3.38 7.02
C LEU A 114 6.06 3.29 7.69
N LYS A 115 5.39 4.43 7.89
CA LYS A 115 4.01 4.45 8.40
C LYS A 115 3.03 3.78 7.43
N THR A 116 3.18 3.95 6.11
CA THR A 116 2.38 3.21 5.13
C THR A 116 2.63 1.70 5.26
N MET A 117 3.87 1.28 5.48
CA MET A 117 4.22 -0.13 5.69
C MET A 117 3.61 -0.70 6.98
N ALA A 118 3.57 0.07 8.07
CA ALA A 118 2.90 -0.32 9.31
C ALA A 118 1.42 -0.65 9.09
N ILE A 119 0.71 0.16 8.30
CA ILE A 119 -0.69 -0.12 7.92
C ILE A 119 -0.79 -1.42 7.13
N LEU A 120 0.09 -1.65 6.15
CA LEU A 120 0.04 -2.87 5.32
C LEU A 120 0.30 -4.14 6.14
N GLU A 121 1.21 -4.08 7.12
CA GLU A 121 1.45 -5.20 8.03
C GLU A 121 0.24 -5.45 8.94
N ALA A 122 -0.38 -4.41 9.49
CA ALA A 122 -1.61 -4.53 10.25
C ALA A 122 -2.77 -5.07 9.39
N ALA A 123 -2.90 -4.60 8.15
CA ALA A 123 -3.89 -5.07 7.19
C ALA A 123 -3.70 -6.56 6.88
N TRP A 124 -2.45 -6.99 6.65
CA TRP A 124 -2.14 -8.40 6.47
C TRP A 124 -2.55 -9.24 7.68
N LYS A 125 -2.19 -8.81 8.91
CA LYS A 125 -2.59 -9.49 10.14
C LYS A 125 -4.11 -9.57 10.29
N SER A 126 -4.83 -8.50 9.95
CA SER A 126 -6.30 -8.46 10.01
C SER A 126 -6.99 -9.34 8.96
N SER A 127 -6.28 -9.73 7.89
CA SER A 127 -6.88 -10.57 6.84
C SER A 127 -7.24 -11.98 7.28
N THR A 128 -6.59 -12.47 8.34
CA THR A 128 -6.87 -13.77 8.96
C THR A 128 -7.37 -13.66 10.39
N ASN A 129 -7.43 -12.45 10.95
CA ASN A 129 -7.80 -12.18 12.34
C ASN A 129 -8.92 -11.13 12.39
N ASN A 130 -9.25 -10.66 13.58
CA ASN A 130 -10.12 -9.51 13.73
C ASN A 130 -9.38 -8.21 13.38
N MET A 131 -10.14 -7.12 13.38
CA MET A 131 -9.61 -5.76 13.21
C MET A 131 -8.38 -5.54 14.08
N THR A 132 -7.29 -5.08 13.46
CA THR A 132 -5.97 -5.04 14.07
C THR A 132 -5.56 -3.58 14.31
N PRO A 133 -5.07 -3.23 15.52
CA PRO A 133 -4.47 -1.92 15.78
C PRO A 133 -3.22 -1.70 14.92
N ILE A 134 -3.01 -0.47 14.48
CA ILE A 134 -1.83 -0.10 13.69
C ILE A 134 -0.75 0.38 14.64
N ASP A 135 0.44 -0.17 14.47
CA ASP A 135 1.63 0.15 15.25
C ASP A 135 2.57 1.01 14.41
N TYR A 136 2.77 2.27 14.80
CA TYR A 136 3.62 3.24 14.12
C TYR A 136 4.97 3.44 14.82
N GLU A 137 5.30 2.63 15.83
CA GLU A 137 6.56 2.68 16.59
C GLU A 137 7.80 2.35 15.77
#